data_AF-A0A661STF2-F1
#
_entry.id   AF-A0A661STF2-F1
#
_cell.length_a   1.000
_cell.length_b   1.000
_cell.length_c   1.000
_cell.angle_alpha   90.00
_cell.angle_beta   90.00
_cell.angle_gamma   90.00
#
_symmetry.space_group_name_H-M   'P 1'
#
loop_
_entity.id
_entity.type
_entity.pdbx_description
1 polymer ?
#
loop_
_entity_poly.entity_id
_entity_poly.type
_entity_poly.pdbx_seq_one_letter_code
_entity_poly.pdbx_strand_id
1 'polypeptide(L)' 'EIGIITTPPDQAQRISDLLMDAGVKAILNFAPIQIRSPECCEVENVDFTVNLENLAYHLAKVL' A
#
# COMPACT_ATOMS: atom_id res chain seq x y z
N GLU A 1 -5.31 -0.70 15.23
CA GLU A 1 -5.81 0.54 14.61
C GLU A 1 -5.35 0.68 13.16
N ILE A 2 -4.06 0.43 12.85
CA ILE A 2 -3.52 0.47 11.48
C ILE A 2 -3.15 -0.95 11.00
N GLY A 3 -3.50 -1.29 9.76
CA GLY A 3 -3.11 -2.51 9.06
C GLY A 3 -2.16 -2.23 7.89
N ILE A 4 -1.38 -3.23 7.48
CA ILE A 4 -0.47 -3.13 6.32
C ILE A 4 -0.75 -4.28 5.37
N ILE A 5 -0.95 -3.98 4.08
CA ILE A 5 -1.16 -4.97 3.03
C ILE A 5 0.08 -5.05 2.15
N THR A 6 0.70 -6.24 2.12
CA THR A 6 1.88 -6.58 1.30
C THR A 6 1.63 -7.84 0.46
N THR A 7 0.37 -8.14 0.17
CA THR A 7 -0.03 -9.32 -0.60
C THR A 7 0.04 -9.07 -2.11
N PRO A 8 -0.04 -10.14 -2.92
CA PRO A 8 -0.35 -10.01 -4.35
C PRO A 8 -1.64 -9.21 -4.61
N PRO A 9 -1.74 -8.54 -5.78
CA PRO A 9 -2.90 -7.76 -6.22
C PRO A 9 -4.27 -8.43 -6.04
N ASP A 10 -4.37 -9.69 -6.45
CA ASP A 10 -5.61 -10.47 -6.47
C ASP A 10 -6.16 -10.77 -5.07
N GLN A 11 -5.31 -10.66 -4.05
CA GLN A 11 -5.69 -10.90 -2.65
C GLN A 11 -5.92 -9.60 -1.86
N ALA A 12 -5.41 -8.46 -2.34
CA ALA A 12 -5.29 -7.27 -1.50
C ALA A 12 -6.66 -6.74 -1.04
N GLN A 13 -7.68 -6.75 -1.90
CA GLN A 13 -9.04 -6.35 -1.51
C GLN A 13 -9.63 -7.28 -0.44
N ARG A 14 -9.51 -8.59 -0.61
CA ARG A 14 -10.03 -9.55 0.38
C ARG A 14 -9.37 -9.35 1.74
N ILE A 15 -8.09 -9.03 1.77
CA ILE A 15 -7.37 -8.74 3.02
C ILE A 15 -7.81 -7.41 3.61
N SER A 16 -8.06 -6.37 2.80
CA SER A 16 -8.57 -5.10 3.32
C SER A 16 -9.92 -5.28 4.00
N ASP A 17 -10.82 -6.06 3.39
CA ASP A 17 -12.14 -6.33 3.94
C ASP A 17 -12.04 -7.03 5.31
N LEU A 18 -11.17 -8.04 5.42
CA LEU A 18 -10.92 -8.74 6.69
C LEU A 18 -10.32 -7.83 7.77
N LEU A 19 -9.44 -6.90 7.39
CA LEU A 19 -8.88 -5.93 8.32
C LEU A 19 -9.98 -4.96 8.82
N MET A 20 -10.84 -4.48 7.92
CA MET A 20 -11.97 -3.61 8.27
C MET A 20 -12.96 -4.32 9.19
N ASP A 21 -13.31 -5.58 8.90
CA ASP A 21 -14.19 -6.41 9.74
C ASP A 21 -13.60 -6.64 11.14
N ALA A 22 -12.27 -6.70 11.24
CA ALA A 22 -11.55 -6.79 12.51
C ALA A 22 -11.44 -5.45 13.25
N GLY A 23 -11.99 -4.36 12.71
CA GLY A 23 -12.00 -3.03 13.32
C GLY A 23 -10.73 -2.19 13.08
N VAL A 24 -9.94 -2.53 12.06
CA VAL A 24 -8.84 -1.66 11.59
C VAL A 24 -9.43 -0.40 10.96
N LYS A 25 -8.87 0.76 11.31
CA LYS A 25 -9.37 2.09 10.93
C LYS A 25 -8.53 2.77 9.85
N ALA A 26 -7.30 2.30 9.65
CA ALA A 26 -6.43 2.80 8.59
C ALA A 26 -5.60 1.65 7.98
N ILE A 27 -5.34 1.71 6.68
CA ILE A 27 -4.56 0.68 5.97
C ILE A 27 -3.48 1.37 5.14
N LEU A 28 -2.25 0.87 5.26
CA LEU A 28 -1.16 1.15 4.30
C LEU A 28 -1.12 0.01 3.27
N ASN A 29 -1.43 0.32 2.02
CA ASN A 29 -1.46 -0.63 0.94
C ASN A 29 -0.20 -0.53 0.07
N PHE A 30 0.61 -1.58 0.07
CA PHE A 30 1.78 -1.74 -0.81
C PHE A 30 1.49 -2.64 -2.02
N ALA A 31 0.30 -3.24 -2.10
CA ALA A 31 -0.09 -3.99 -3.29
C ALA A 31 -0.30 -3.01 -4.45
N PRO A 32 0.10 -3.35 -5.69
CA PRO A 32 0.00 -2.45 -6.85
C PRO A 32 -1.42 -2.44 -7.43
N ILE A 33 -2.42 -2.26 -6.56
CA ILE A 33 -3.82 -2.04 -6.91
C ILE A 33 -4.43 -1.04 -5.95
N GLN A 34 -5.47 -0.36 -6.40
CA GLN A 34 -6.25 0.50 -5.53
C GLN A 34 -7.27 -0.34 -4.75
N ILE A 35 -7.21 -0.25 -3.42
CA ILE A 35 -8.21 -0.84 -2.53
C ILE A 35 -9.47 0.01 -2.54
N ARG A 36 -10.64 -0.63 -2.63
CA ARG A 36 -11.92 0.03 -2.41
C ARG A 36 -12.20 0.01 -0.92
N SER A 37 -12.32 1.20 -0.33
CA SER A 37 -12.66 1.36 1.07
C SER A 37 -14.02 2.04 1.22
N PRO A 38 -14.89 1.60 2.13
CA PRO A 38 -15.97 2.43 2.63
C PRO A 38 -15.40 3.61 3.45
N GLU A 39 -16.19 4.67 3.65
CA GLU A 39 -15.77 5.88 4.40
C GLU A 39 -15.30 5.61 5.84
N CYS A 40 -15.48 4.39 6.37
CA CYS A 40 -15.09 4.01 7.73
C CYS A 40 -13.60 3.69 7.92
N CYS A 41 -12.82 3.52 6.85
CA CYS A 41 -11.40 3.18 6.93
C CYS A 41 -10.56 4.01 5.96
N GLU A 42 -9.56 4.71 6.49
CA GLU A 42 -8.58 5.43 5.67
C GLU A 42 -7.65 4.45 4.96
N VAL A 43 -7.37 4.66 3.67
CA VAL A 43 -6.46 3.78 2.93
C VAL A 43 -5.44 4.60 2.15
N GLU A 44 -4.18 4.42 2.51
CA GLU A 44 -3.04 5.06 1.89
C GLU A 44 -2.29 4.07 1.00
N ASN A 45 -2.18 4.38 -0.28
CA ASN A 45 -1.45 3.54 -1.24
C ASN A 45 0.00 4.01 -1.30
N VAL A 46 0.93 3.11 -1.03
CA VAL A 46 2.36 3.41 -0.98
C VAL A 46 3.02 2.96 -2.27
N ASP A 47 3.55 3.93 -3.02
CA ASP A 47 4.37 3.70 -4.19
C ASP A 47 5.76 4.32 -3.98
N PHE A 48 6.80 3.48 -4.03
CA PHE A 48 8.19 3.92 -3.92
C PHE A 48 8.91 3.99 -5.26
N THR A 49 8.24 3.69 -6.37
CA THR A 49 8.86 3.60 -7.70
C THR A 49 9.64 4.86 -8.03
N VAL A 50 9.01 6.04 -7.90
CA VAL A 50 9.66 7.34 -8.16
C VAL A 50 10.86 7.58 -7.23
N ASN A 51 10.74 7.20 -5.95
CA ASN A 51 11.83 7.37 -4.98
C ASN A 51 13.03 6.49 -5.32
N LEU A 52 12.77 5.24 -5.72
CA LEU A 52 13.80 4.29 -6.12
C LEU A 52 14.43 4.66 -7.46
N GLU A 53 13.64 5.13 -8.43
CA GLU A 53 14.14 5.66 -9.71
C GLU A 53 15.07 6.85 -9.51
N ASN A 54 14.68 7.80 -8.65
CA ASN A 54 15.51 8.94 -8.29
C ASN A 54 16.82 8.50 -7.62
N LEU A 55 16.74 7.52 -6.70
CA LEU A 55 17.92 6.97 -6.04
C LEU A 55 18.85 6.29 -7.05
N ALA A 56 18.30 5.50 -7.97
CA ALA A 56 19.06 4.83 -9.02
C ALA A 56 19.73 5.84 -9.98
N TYR A 57 19.03 6.90 -10.37
CA TYR A 57 19.58 7.98 -11.20
C TYR A 57 20.75 8.69 -10.51
N HIS A 58 20.64 8.98 -9.21
CA HIS A 58 21.74 9.59 -8.45
C HIS A 58 22.90 8.63 -8.24
N LEU A 59 22.63 7.35 -7.97
CA LEU A 59 23.67 6.33 -7.85
C LEU A 59 24.52 6.23 -9.14
N ALA A 60 23.86 6.27 -10.31
CA ALA A 60 24.53 6.26 -11.61
C ALA A 60 25.43 7.47 -11.89
N LYS A 61 25.32 8.56 -11.11
CA LYS A 61 26.21 9.73 -11.20
C LYS A 61 27.42 9.64 -10.28
N VAL A 62 27.37 8.77 -9.27
CA VAL A 62 28.45 8.55 -8.30
C VAL A 62 29.37 7.40 -8.74
N LEU A 63 28.85 6.49 -9.57
CA LEU A 63 29.61 5.45 -10.29
C LEU A 63 30.29 6.04 -11.54
#